data_AF-A0A1G4Z333-F1
#
_entry.id   AF-A0A1G4Z333-F1
#
_cell.length_a   1.000
_cell.length_b   1.000
_cell.length_c   1.000
_cell.angle_alpha   90.00
_cell.angle_beta   90.00
_cell.angle_gamma   90.00
#
_symmetry.space_group_name_H-M   'P 1'
#
loop_
_entity.id
_entity.type
_entity.pdbx_description
1 polymer ?
#
loop_
_entity_poly.entity_id
_entity_poly.type
_entity_poly.pdbx_seq_one_letter_code
_entity_poly.pdbx_strand_id
1 'polypeptide(L)'
;MKKLVLTAALLLSMPTYAGINGTEVSLQTLAQATSSSTPVVTSFANARVIGSDVEYPDVADLFNPATEVQSGFAHNLVDVAIDIASDHITMDFHNSAPFTRFASAFENTYVFRFDSAAAGDIIGAKIDNSMTTLGLQPSDVRFVGNELFVNVEGLAFNPSTVARVNLLALPVPEPATYAMMLAGLMLVGWASARSRRI
;
A
#
# COMPACT_ATOMS: atom_id res chain seq x y z
N MET A 1 41.61 0.83 40.01
CA MET A 1 41.42 0.85 38.54
C MET A 1 39.92 0.89 38.25
N LYS A 2 39.37 2.05 37.86
CA LYS A 2 37.93 2.21 37.60
C LYS A 2 37.64 1.92 36.13
N LYS A 3 36.88 0.87 35.83
CA LYS A 3 36.45 0.54 34.46
C LYS A 3 35.22 1.40 34.12
N LEU A 4 35.35 2.31 33.15
CA LEU A 4 34.21 2.93 32.48
C LEU A 4 33.62 1.88 31.53
N VAL A 5 32.34 1.57 31.68
CA VAL A 5 31.56 0.83 30.68
C VAL A 5 30.70 1.88 29.97
N LEU A 6 30.99 2.11 28.69
CA LEU A 6 30.22 3.01 27.83
C LEU A 6 29.29 2.15 26.99
N THR A 7 28.00 2.13 27.31
CA THR A 7 26.99 1.44 26.51
C THR A 7 26.48 2.41 25.45
N ALA A 8 26.89 2.23 24.20
CA ALA A 8 26.34 2.96 23.06
C ALA A 8 24.99 2.35 22.66
N ALA A 9 23.92 3.15 22.70
CA ALA A 9 22.63 2.75 22.16
C ALA A 9 22.63 3.03 20.64
N LEU A 10 22.51 1.97 19.85
CA LEU A 10 22.37 2.05 18.40
C LEU A 10 20.87 2.23 18.08
N LEU A 11 20.47 3.41 17.60
CA LEU A 11 19.12 3.66 17.10
C LEU A 11 19.04 3.14 15.65
N LEU A 12 18.31 2.04 15.45
CA LEU A 12 17.95 1.54 14.13
C LEU A 12 16.78 2.38 13.60
N SER A 13 16.99 3.18 12.56
CA SER A 13 15.90 3.81 11.83
C SER A 13 15.15 2.72 11.05
N MET A 14 13.99 2.29 11.54
CA MET A 14 13.10 1.42 10.76
C MET A 14 12.33 2.26 9.74
N PRO A 15 12.02 1.71 8.55
CA PRO A 15 11.10 2.36 7.64
C PRO A 15 9.76 2.54 8.35
N THR A 16 9.25 3.77 8.34
CA THR A 16 7.88 4.07 8.76
C THR A 16 6.95 3.84 7.59
N TYR A 17 5.87 3.13 7.86
CA TYR A 17 4.81 2.96 6.87
C TYR A 17 3.71 3.99 7.07
N ALA A 18 2.92 4.21 6.02
CA ALA A 18 1.83 5.16 6.07
C ALA A 18 0.78 4.73 7.12
N GLY A 19 0.12 5.69 7.73
CA GLY A 19 -0.95 5.46 8.70
C GLY A 19 -2.28 5.89 8.09
N ILE A 20 -2.73 5.23 7.02
CA ILE A 20 -3.85 5.72 6.21
C ILE A 20 -5.23 5.22 6.65
N ASN A 21 -5.34 4.53 7.78
CA ASN A 21 -6.64 4.08 8.29
C ASN A 21 -7.61 5.26 8.47
N GLY A 22 -8.87 5.07 8.06
CA GLY A 22 -9.90 6.12 8.06
C GLY A 22 -9.87 7.04 6.85
N THR A 23 -8.98 6.80 5.89
CA THR A 23 -8.88 7.56 4.63
C THR A 23 -9.82 6.99 3.59
N GLU A 24 -10.39 7.84 2.73
CA GLU A 24 -11.10 7.39 1.52
C GLU A 24 -10.13 6.98 0.40
N VAL A 25 -10.38 5.82 -0.19
CA VAL A 25 -9.70 5.34 -1.40
C VAL A 25 -10.75 4.95 -2.42
N SER A 26 -10.54 5.33 -3.68
CA SER A 26 -11.34 4.89 -4.82
C SER A 26 -10.51 3.97 -5.71
N LEU A 27 -11.19 3.03 -6.36
CA LEU A 27 -10.58 2.06 -7.26
C LEU A 27 -11.16 2.22 -8.67
N GLN A 28 -10.29 2.18 -9.66
CA GLN A 28 -10.66 2.06 -11.07
C GLN A 28 -9.71 1.09 -11.77
N THR A 29 -10.13 0.57 -12.92
CA THR A 29 -9.26 -0.19 -13.82
C THR A 29 -8.97 0.61 -15.07
N LEU A 30 -7.78 0.47 -15.62
CA LEU A 30 -7.32 1.18 -16.81
C LEU A 30 -6.72 0.21 -17.81
N ALA A 31 -7.08 0.36 -19.08
CA ALA A 31 -6.51 -0.41 -20.17
C ALA A 31 -5.85 0.51 -21.22
N GLN A 32 -4.70 0.09 -21.74
CA GLN A 32 -4.02 0.74 -22.85
C GLN A 32 -3.43 -0.32 -23.77
N ALA A 33 -3.88 -0.40 -25.02
CA ALA A 33 -3.49 -1.48 -25.93
C ALA A 33 -2.01 -1.38 -26.36
N THR A 34 -1.53 -0.16 -26.59
CA THR A 34 -0.16 0.14 -27.04
C THR A 34 0.35 1.42 -26.38
N SER A 35 1.67 1.63 -26.34
CA SER A 35 2.28 2.82 -25.75
C SER A 35 1.84 4.16 -26.38
N SER A 36 1.31 4.13 -27.61
CA SER A 36 0.83 5.31 -28.33
C SER A 36 -0.70 5.46 -28.33
N SER A 37 -1.44 4.45 -27.87
CA SER A 37 -2.91 4.54 -27.76
C SER A 37 -3.33 5.35 -26.54
N THR A 38 -4.51 5.95 -26.57
CA THR A 38 -5.06 6.65 -25.40
C THR A 38 -5.49 5.64 -24.33
N PRO A 39 -5.05 5.78 -23.07
CA PRO A 39 -5.59 4.99 -21.96
C PRO A 39 -7.10 5.16 -21.82
N VAL A 40 -7.79 4.07 -21.52
CA VAL A 40 -9.24 4.04 -21.29
C VAL A 40 -9.49 3.53 -19.89
N VAL A 41 -10.31 4.24 -19.12
CA VAL A 41 -10.78 3.74 -17.82
C VAL A 41 -11.86 2.71 -18.08
N THR A 42 -11.71 1.50 -17.54
CA THR A 42 -12.55 0.34 -17.84
C THR A 42 -13.51 -0.04 -16.69
N SER A 43 -13.39 0.57 -15.52
CA SER A 43 -14.34 0.42 -14.40
C SER A 43 -14.18 1.54 -13.37
N PHE A 44 -15.19 1.73 -12.50
CA PHE A 44 -15.13 2.66 -11.38
C PHE A 44 -15.82 2.07 -10.15
N ALA A 45 -15.16 2.20 -9.00
CA ALA A 45 -15.75 1.93 -7.70
C ALA A 45 -16.07 3.23 -6.97
N ASN A 46 -17.11 3.20 -6.13
CA ASN A 46 -17.31 4.24 -5.13
C ASN A 46 -16.15 4.22 -4.13
N ALA A 47 -15.82 5.40 -3.59
CA ALA A 47 -14.83 5.49 -2.53
C ALA A 47 -15.22 4.62 -1.32
N ARG A 48 -14.20 4.01 -0.72
CA ARG A 48 -14.27 3.20 0.49
C ARG A 48 -13.38 3.82 1.55
N VAL A 49 -13.82 3.77 2.80
CA VAL A 49 -13.00 4.20 3.93
C VAL A 49 -12.14 3.02 4.35
N ILE A 50 -10.83 3.21 4.36
CA ILE A 50 -9.83 2.21 4.75
C ILE A 50 -10.05 1.80 6.21
N GLY A 51 -10.19 0.49 6.45
CA GLY A 51 -10.64 -0.03 7.74
C GLY A 51 -10.10 -1.42 8.07
N SER A 52 -10.92 -2.19 8.79
CA SER A 52 -10.62 -3.58 9.19
C SER A 52 -11.24 -4.61 8.25
N ASP A 53 -12.08 -4.16 7.32
CA ASP A 53 -12.83 -5.00 6.40
C ASP A 53 -12.22 -4.88 5.00
N VAL A 54 -12.41 -5.90 4.16
CA VAL A 54 -11.96 -5.86 2.76
C VAL A 54 -12.71 -4.77 1.99
N GLU A 55 -11.99 -3.74 1.51
CA GLU A 55 -12.61 -2.57 0.87
C GLU A 55 -13.32 -2.93 -0.45
N TYR A 56 -12.73 -3.82 -1.24
CA TYR A 56 -13.27 -4.29 -2.51
C TYR A 56 -13.29 -5.81 -2.54
N PRO A 57 -14.32 -6.47 -1.98
CA PRO A 57 -14.35 -7.94 -1.91
C PRO A 57 -14.46 -8.59 -3.29
N ASP A 58 -15.14 -7.93 -4.22
CA ASP A 58 -15.42 -8.45 -5.56
C ASP A 58 -15.20 -7.34 -6.60
N VAL A 59 -13.99 -7.26 -7.17
CA VAL A 59 -13.67 -6.28 -8.22
C VAL A 59 -14.51 -6.49 -9.48
N ALA A 60 -15.01 -7.70 -9.73
CA ALA A 60 -15.90 -7.95 -10.85
C ALA A 60 -17.19 -7.11 -10.80
N ASP A 61 -17.66 -6.73 -9.60
CA ASP A 61 -18.85 -5.89 -9.41
C ASP A 61 -18.64 -4.43 -9.83
N LEU A 62 -17.39 -4.02 -10.08
CA LEU A 62 -17.09 -2.68 -10.64
C LEU A 62 -17.49 -2.56 -12.11
N PHE A 63 -17.77 -3.68 -12.77
CA PHE A 63 -18.23 -3.70 -14.14
C PHE A 63 -19.73 -3.36 -14.21
N ASN A 64 -20.07 -2.27 -14.90
CA ASN A 64 -21.46 -1.92 -15.20
C ASN A 64 -21.83 -2.35 -16.63
N PRO A 65 -22.54 -3.48 -16.84
CA PRO A 65 -22.97 -3.90 -18.18
C PRO A 65 -24.03 -2.97 -18.79
N ALA A 66 -24.66 -2.09 -18.01
CA ALA A 66 -25.78 -1.25 -18.45
C ALA A 66 -25.34 0.06 -19.14
N THR A 67 -24.06 0.43 -19.10
CA THR A 67 -23.56 1.68 -19.72
C THR A 67 -23.11 1.56 -21.18
N GLU A 68 -23.46 0.45 -21.84
CA GLU A 68 -22.86 -0.01 -23.10
C GLU A 68 -21.35 -0.20 -22.95
N VAL A 69 -20.83 -1.36 -23.32
CA VAL A 69 -19.38 -1.59 -23.35
C VAL A 69 -18.82 -0.63 -24.40
N GLN A 70 -18.31 0.53 -23.98
CA GLN A 70 -17.57 1.43 -24.86
C GLN A 70 -16.46 0.60 -25.51
N SER A 71 -16.24 0.79 -26.81
CA SER A 71 -15.14 0.11 -27.51
C SER A 71 -13.83 0.39 -26.77
N GLY A 72 -13.25 -0.65 -26.14
CA GLY A 72 -12.08 -0.52 -25.25
C GLY A 72 -12.31 -0.88 -23.77
N PHE A 73 -13.55 -1.10 -23.32
CA PHE A 73 -13.82 -1.64 -21.98
C PHE A 73 -13.59 -3.17 -21.92
N ALA A 74 -13.08 -3.66 -20.79
CA ALA A 74 -12.93 -5.09 -20.56
C ALA A 74 -14.30 -5.76 -20.52
N HIS A 75 -14.55 -6.75 -21.38
CA HIS A 75 -15.82 -7.49 -21.39
C HIS A 75 -16.07 -8.29 -20.11
N ASN A 76 -15.00 -8.60 -19.37
CA ASN A 76 -15.03 -9.21 -18.05
C ASN A 76 -13.83 -8.66 -17.26
N LEU A 77 -14.03 -8.35 -15.98
CA LEU A 77 -12.93 -8.13 -15.04
C LEU A 77 -12.55 -9.46 -14.39
N VAL A 78 -11.27 -9.62 -14.07
CA VAL A 78 -10.84 -10.70 -13.19
C VAL A 78 -11.31 -10.34 -11.79
N ASP A 79 -12.05 -11.24 -11.17
CA ASP A 79 -12.52 -10.98 -9.82
C ASP A 79 -11.40 -11.19 -8.80
N VAL A 80 -11.16 -10.16 -8.00
CA VAL A 80 -10.06 -10.06 -7.05
C VAL A 80 -10.60 -9.36 -5.82
N ALA A 81 -10.32 -9.91 -4.65
CA ALA A 81 -10.57 -9.22 -3.40
C ALA A 81 -9.39 -8.31 -3.09
N ILE A 82 -9.66 -7.04 -2.81
CA ILE A 82 -8.64 -6.05 -2.46
C ILE A 82 -8.89 -5.53 -1.05
N ASP A 83 -7.92 -5.81 -0.19
CA ASP A 83 -7.85 -5.42 1.20
C ASP A 83 -6.74 -4.36 1.36
N ILE A 84 -7.09 -3.22 1.92
CA ILE A 84 -6.22 -2.06 2.09
C ILE A 84 -6.04 -1.86 3.58
N ALA A 85 -4.83 -2.16 4.05
CA ALA A 85 -4.42 -1.86 5.41
C ALA A 85 -3.80 -0.46 5.51
N SER A 86 -3.38 -0.08 6.71
CA SER A 86 -2.72 1.21 6.97
C SER A 86 -1.47 1.43 6.11
N ASP A 87 -0.73 0.36 5.84
CA ASP A 87 0.60 0.40 5.25
C ASP A 87 0.77 -0.41 3.98
N HIS A 88 -0.27 -1.10 3.52
CA HIS A 88 -0.16 -1.94 2.33
C HIS A 88 -1.52 -2.20 1.69
N ILE A 89 -1.47 -2.61 0.44
CA ILE A 89 -2.61 -3.15 -0.30
C ILE A 89 -2.32 -4.61 -0.59
N THR A 90 -3.29 -5.47 -0.32
CA THR A 90 -3.29 -6.89 -0.67
C THR A 90 -4.36 -7.16 -1.71
N MET A 91 -3.98 -7.83 -2.79
CA MET A 91 -4.88 -8.35 -3.82
C MET A 91 -4.88 -9.86 -3.72
N ASP A 92 -6.02 -10.44 -3.36
CA ASP A 92 -6.24 -11.87 -3.21
C ASP A 92 -7.11 -12.41 -4.35
N PHE A 93 -6.60 -13.44 -5.02
CA PHE A 93 -7.19 -13.98 -6.24
C PHE A 93 -8.16 -15.13 -5.99
N HIS A 94 -8.60 -15.42 -4.76
CA HIS A 94 -9.49 -16.55 -4.47
C HIS A 94 -10.79 -16.55 -5.29
N ASN A 95 -11.32 -15.38 -5.66
CA ASN A 95 -12.52 -15.23 -6.50
C ASN A 95 -12.23 -15.30 -8.01
N SER A 96 -10.97 -15.39 -8.43
CA SER A 96 -10.56 -15.18 -9.82
C SER A 96 -10.98 -16.25 -10.82
N ALA A 97 -11.51 -17.39 -10.36
CA ALA A 97 -12.01 -18.43 -11.23
C ALA A 97 -13.19 -17.91 -12.09
N PRO A 98 -13.27 -18.29 -13.38
CA PRO A 98 -12.46 -19.30 -14.07
C PRO A 98 -11.19 -18.75 -14.76
N PHE A 99 -10.86 -17.47 -14.59
CA PHE A 99 -9.71 -16.87 -15.24
C PHE A 99 -8.40 -17.35 -14.61
N THR A 100 -7.32 -17.32 -15.39
CA THR A 100 -5.97 -17.73 -14.95
C THR A 100 -4.87 -16.82 -15.49
N ARG A 101 -5.26 -15.78 -16.24
CA ARG A 101 -4.33 -14.84 -16.85
C ARG A 101 -5.04 -13.54 -17.16
N PHE A 102 -4.37 -12.43 -16.93
CA PHE A 102 -4.81 -11.11 -17.38
C PHE A 102 -4.60 -10.95 -18.89
N ALA A 103 -5.42 -10.10 -19.53
CA ALA A 103 -5.22 -9.75 -20.93
C ALA A 103 -3.83 -9.10 -21.13
N SER A 104 -3.15 -9.47 -22.21
CA SER A 104 -1.92 -8.81 -22.63
C SER A 104 -2.24 -7.46 -23.29
N ALA A 105 -1.58 -6.41 -22.82
CA ALA A 105 -1.73 -5.04 -23.28
C ALA A 105 -0.46 -4.25 -22.92
N PHE A 106 -0.39 -2.96 -23.26
CA PHE A 106 0.63 -2.07 -22.72
C PHE A 106 0.32 -1.71 -21.26
N GLU A 107 -0.95 -1.43 -20.95
CA GLU A 107 -1.45 -1.33 -19.57
C GLU A 107 -2.73 -2.17 -19.40
N ASN A 108 -2.79 -2.89 -18.28
CA ASN A 108 -3.99 -3.47 -17.69
C ASN A 108 -3.84 -3.30 -16.18
N THR A 109 -4.32 -2.17 -15.67
CA THR A 109 -3.81 -1.57 -14.43
C THR A 109 -4.94 -1.32 -13.45
N TYR A 110 -4.72 -1.71 -12.19
CA TYR A 110 -5.50 -1.21 -11.06
C TYR A 110 -4.96 0.16 -10.64
N VAL A 111 -5.85 1.13 -10.50
CA VAL A 111 -5.52 2.47 -10.04
C VAL A 111 -6.25 2.75 -8.74
N PHE A 112 -5.49 2.88 -7.66
CA PHE A 112 -5.99 3.31 -6.36
C PHE A 112 -5.77 4.79 -6.22
N ARG A 113 -6.84 5.55 -6.04
CA ARG A 113 -6.77 6.98 -5.80
C ARG A 113 -7.17 7.28 -4.37
N PHE A 114 -6.18 7.72 -3.59
CA PHE A 114 -6.33 8.10 -2.19
C PHE A 114 -6.88 9.53 -2.08
N ASP A 115 -7.59 9.82 -0.99
CA ASP A 115 -7.91 11.20 -0.64
C ASP A 115 -6.62 12.03 -0.52
N SER A 116 -6.69 13.27 -1.02
CA SER A 116 -5.53 14.14 -1.16
C SER A 116 -4.87 14.51 0.17
N ALA A 117 -5.61 14.54 1.28
CA ALA A 117 -5.04 14.84 2.59
C ALA A 117 -4.18 13.68 3.11
N ALA A 118 -4.62 12.44 2.89
CA ALA A 118 -3.92 11.24 3.32
C ALA A 118 -2.79 10.83 2.37
N ALA A 119 -2.92 11.12 1.08
CA ALA A 119 -1.84 10.91 0.11
C ALA A 119 -0.56 11.70 0.44
N GLY A 120 -0.69 12.80 1.21
CA GLY A 120 0.46 13.58 1.68
C GLY A 120 1.46 12.78 2.54
N ASP A 121 1.00 11.68 3.15
CA ASP A 121 1.84 10.82 3.99
C ASP A 121 2.50 9.67 3.20
N ILE A 122 2.03 9.40 1.97
CA ILE A 122 2.56 8.35 1.09
C ILE A 122 3.60 8.95 0.14
N ILE A 123 4.85 8.51 0.26
CA ILE A 123 5.96 8.96 -0.62
C ILE A 123 6.31 7.97 -1.71
N GLY A 124 5.71 6.78 -1.69
CA GLY A 124 5.96 5.76 -2.69
C GLY A 124 5.28 4.45 -2.36
N ALA A 125 5.49 3.48 -3.25
CA ALA A 125 4.98 2.13 -3.10
C ALA A 125 6.03 1.13 -3.55
N LYS A 126 6.04 -0.05 -2.94
CA LYS A 126 6.97 -1.13 -3.27
C LYS A 126 6.31 -2.48 -3.10
N ILE A 127 6.57 -3.39 -4.04
CA ILE A 127 6.12 -4.78 -3.95
C ILE A 127 6.74 -5.45 -2.71
N ASP A 128 5.90 -6.12 -1.94
CA ASP A 128 6.33 -7.07 -0.93
C ASP A 128 6.65 -8.42 -1.60
N ASN A 129 7.91 -8.61 -1.97
CA ASN A 129 8.37 -9.84 -2.59
C ASN A 129 8.35 -11.07 -1.66
N SER A 130 8.14 -10.89 -0.35
CA SER A 130 8.02 -12.00 0.58
C SER A 130 6.62 -12.62 0.59
N MET A 131 5.62 -11.84 0.17
CA MET A 131 4.21 -12.24 0.15
C MET A 131 3.65 -12.40 -1.27
N THR A 132 4.19 -11.67 -2.25
CA THR A 132 3.66 -11.62 -3.61
C THR A 132 4.03 -12.85 -4.43
N THR A 133 3.04 -13.47 -5.07
CA THR A 133 3.19 -14.62 -5.98
C THR A 133 2.74 -14.33 -7.42
N LEU A 134 2.09 -13.19 -7.69
CA LEU A 134 1.56 -12.79 -9.02
C LEU A 134 2.65 -12.53 -10.08
N GLY A 135 3.93 -12.48 -9.71
CA GLY A 135 5.04 -12.25 -10.63
C GLY A 135 5.28 -10.79 -11.01
N LEU A 136 4.71 -9.84 -10.25
CA LEU A 136 4.93 -8.40 -10.39
C LEU A 136 6.42 -8.05 -10.40
N GLN A 137 6.80 -7.12 -11.26
CA GLN A 137 8.11 -6.50 -11.34
C GLN A 137 8.06 -5.06 -10.80
N PRO A 138 9.19 -4.50 -10.35
CA PRO A 138 9.22 -3.12 -9.86
C PRO A 138 8.70 -2.07 -10.85
N SER A 139 8.76 -2.33 -12.15
CA SER A 139 8.19 -1.47 -13.20
C SER A 139 6.68 -1.38 -13.18
N ASP A 140 6.01 -2.38 -12.59
CA ASP A 140 4.57 -2.55 -12.67
C ASP A 140 3.86 -1.74 -11.59
N VAL A 141 4.62 -1.26 -10.59
CA VAL A 141 4.09 -0.48 -9.47
C VAL A 141 4.63 0.94 -9.53
N ARG A 142 3.73 1.91 -9.65
CA ARG A 142 4.08 3.33 -9.73
C ARG A 142 3.15 4.16 -8.85
N PHE A 143 3.71 5.03 -8.03
CA PHE A 143 2.95 6.01 -7.24
C PHE A 143 3.19 7.41 -7.80
N VAL A 144 2.13 8.12 -8.18
CA VAL A 144 2.20 9.50 -8.72
C VAL A 144 1.07 10.34 -8.14
N GLY A 145 1.43 11.45 -7.50
CA GLY A 145 0.46 12.31 -6.82
C GLY A 145 -0.23 11.56 -5.69
N ASN A 146 -1.54 11.34 -5.83
CA ASN A 146 -2.36 10.57 -4.90
C ASN A 146 -2.84 9.24 -5.51
N GLU A 147 -2.18 8.75 -6.56
CA GLU A 147 -2.58 7.56 -7.30
C GLU A 147 -1.48 6.49 -7.28
N LEU A 148 -1.86 5.28 -6.91
CA LEU A 148 -1.06 4.07 -7.04
C LEU A 148 -1.55 3.27 -8.25
N PHE A 149 -0.64 3.03 -9.18
CA PHE A 149 -0.83 2.21 -10.37
C PHE A 149 -0.18 0.84 -10.13
N VAL A 150 -0.93 -0.23 -10.34
CA VAL A 150 -0.43 -1.61 -10.33
C VAL A 150 -0.81 -2.28 -11.65
N ASN A 151 0.15 -2.38 -12.56
CA ASN A 151 -0.02 -3.04 -13.85
C ASN A 151 0.04 -4.56 -13.67
N VAL A 152 -0.93 -5.27 -14.24
CA VAL A 152 -1.05 -6.73 -14.13
C VAL A 152 -1.21 -7.40 -15.49
N GLU A 153 -0.90 -6.66 -16.55
CA GLU A 153 -0.94 -7.06 -17.95
C GLU A 153 -0.27 -8.41 -18.23
N GLY A 154 -1.01 -9.33 -18.84
CA GLY A 154 -0.47 -10.63 -19.23
C GLY A 154 -0.02 -11.56 -18.10
N LEU A 155 -0.05 -11.12 -16.83
CA LEU A 155 0.38 -11.93 -15.68
C LEU A 155 -0.55 -13.13 -15.49
N ALA A 156 0.06 -14.27 -15.17
CA ALA A 156 -0.66 -15.50 -14.86
C ALA A 156 -0.96 -15.57 -13.37
N PHE A 157 -2.11 -16.14 -13.03
CA PHE A 157 -2.55 -16.29 -11.65
C PHE A 157 -3.42 -17.55 -11.50
N ASN A 158 -3.73 -17.86 -10.25
CA ASN A 158 -4.68 -18.88 -9.84
C ASN A 158 -5.37 -18.42 -8.53
N PRO A 159 -6.37 -19.16 -8.03
CA PRO A 159 -7.07 -18.78 -6.79
C PRO A 159 -6.22 -18.70 -5.52
N SER A 160 -4.97 -19.17 -5.53
CA SER A 160 -4.02 -19.02 -4.41
C SER A 160 -3.00 -17.89 -4.61
N THR A 161 -3.14 -17.11 -5.69
CA THR A 161 -2.23 -16.02 -6.01
C THR A 161 -2.52 -14.82 -5.11
N VAL A 162 -1.47 -14.16 -4.66
CA VAL A 162 -1.55 -12.95 -3.84
C VAL A 162 -0.58 -11.92 -4.41
N ALA A 163 -0.97 -10.66 -4.44
CA ALA A 163 -0.06 -9.54 -4.66
C ALA A 163 -0.17 -8.58 -3.48
N ARG A 164 0.99 -8.14 -2.97
CA ARG A 164 1.04 -7.16 -1.89
C ARG A 164 1.97 -6.02 -2.23
N VAL A 165 1.48 -4.80 -2.06
CA VAL A 165 2.20 -3.56 -2.30
C VAL A 165 2.24 -2.77 -1.01
N ASN A 166 3.43 -2.57 -0.45
CA ASN A 166 3.65 -1.76 0.73
C ASN A 166 3.70 -0.28 0.35
N LEU A 167 3.05 0.56 1.15
CA LEU A 167 2.99 2.00 1.03
C LEU A 167 4.05 2.62 1.94
N LEU A 168 4.94 3.40 1.34
CA LEU A 168 6.08 3.99 2.02
C LEU A 168 5.68 5.38 2.55
N ALA A 169 6.02 5.68 3.80
CA ALA A 169 5.84 7.00 4.38
C ALA A 169 7.17 7.62 4.84
N LEU A 170 7.18 8.94 5.00
CA LEU A 170 8.30 9.61 5.64
C LEU A 170 8.41 9.18 7.11
N PRO A 171 9.64 9.00 7.63
CA PRO A 171 9.88 8.84 9.06
C PRO A 171 9.21 9.97 9.82
N VAL A 172 8.12 9.66 10.54
CA VAL A 172 7.55 10.57 11.52
C VAL A 172 8.58 10.67 12.65
N PRO A 173 9.15 11.86 12.94
CA PRO A 173 10.07 12.02 14.05
C PRO A 173 9.37 11.53 15.32
N GLU A 174 10.02 10.63 16.06
CA GLU A 174 9.43 10.12 17.30
C GLU A 174 8.98 11.29 18.18
N PRO A 175 7.81 11.19 18.82
CA PRO A 175 7.32 12.28 19.66
C PRO A 175 8.39 12.64 20.69
N ALA A 176 8.61 13.95 20.88
CA ALA A 176 9.52 14.47 21.90
C ALA A 176 9.27 13.88 23.30
N THR A 177 8.11 13.24 23.52
CA THR A 177 7.78 12.36 24.64
C THR A 177 8.90 11.39 25.02
N TYR A 178 9.55 10.70 24.08
CA TYR A 178 10.65 9.77 24.43
C TYR A 178 11.91 10.51 24.88
N ALA A 179 12.26 11.59 24.19
CA ALA A 179 13.38 12.45 24.60
C ALA A 179 13.12 13.08 25.97
N MET A 180 11.89 13.50 26.26
CA MET A 180 11.46 14.07 27.53
C MET A 180 11.38 13.00 28.64
N MET A 181 10.93 11.78 28.31
CA MET A 181 10.92 10.64 29.23
C MET A 181 12.36 10.26 29.61
N LEU A 182 13.27 10.16 28.64
CA LEU A 182 14.69 9.88 28.89
C LEU A 182 15.35 11.01 29.68
N ALA A 183 15.10 12.27 29.33
CA ALA A 183 15.57 13.42 30.08
C ALA A 183 15.04 13.41 31.54
N GLY A 184 13.76 13.07 31.72
CA GLY A 184 13.14 12.91 33.03
C GLY A 184 13.79 11.79 33.85
N LEU A 185 14.00 10.61 33.25
CA LEU A 185 14.67 9.49 33.91
C LEU A 185 16.13 9.79 34.26
N MET A 186 16.85 10.53 33.41
CA MET A 186 18.21 10.99 33.70
C MET A 186 18.24 11.96 34.89
N LEU A 187 17.29 12.90 34.96
CA LEU A 187 17.18 13.83 36.09
C LEU A 187 16.85 13.11 37.41
N VAL A 188 15.92 12.15 37.37
CA VAL A 188 15.58 11.32 38.55
C VAL A 188 16.78 10.47 38.99
N GLY A 189 17.49 9.84 38.06
CA GLY A 189 18.70 9.07 38.36
C GLY A 189 19.80 9.94 38.98
N TRP A 190 20.01 11.14 38.47
CA TRP A 190 20.99 12.08 39.00
C TRP A 190 20.63 12.59 40.41
N ALA A 191 19.37 12.95 40.64
CA ALA A 191 18.89 13.35 41.96
C ALA A 191 19.02 12.23 43.01
N SER A 192 18.68 10.99 42.61
CA SER A 192 18.79 9.79 43.45
C SER A 192 20.23 9.42 43.80
N ALA A 193 21.18 9.66 42.88
CA ALA A 193 22.59 9.43 43.12
C ALA A 193 23.21 10.46 44.07
N ARG A 194 22.65 11.68 44.12
CA ARG A 194 23.13 12.76 45.00
C ARG A 194 22.72 12.55 46.45
N SER A 195 21.54 11.99 46.73
CA SER A 195 21.05 11.76 48.09
C SER A 195 21.75 10.63 48.84
N ARG A 196 22.45 9.72 48.14
CA ARG A 196 23.23 8.61 48.74
C ARG A 196 24.67 8.97 49.11
N ARG A 197 25.11 10.20 48.87
CA ARG A 197 26.48 10.68 49.16
C ARG A 197 26.56 11.65 50.35
N ILE A 198 25.45 11.83 51.06
CA ILE A 198 25.35 12.52 52.35
C ILE A 198 25.06 11.45 53.39
#